data_AF-A0A820LID2-F1
#
_entry.id   AF-A0A820LID2-F1
#
_cell.length_a   1.000
_cell.length_b   1.000
_cell.length_c   1.000
_cell.angle_alpha   90.00
_cell.angle_beta   90.00
_cell.angle_gamma   90.00
#
_symmetry.space_group_name_H-M   'P 1'
#
loop_
_entity.id
_entity.type
_entity.pdbx_description
1 polymer ?
#
loop_
_entity_poly.entity_id
_entity_poly.type
_entity_poly.pdbx_seq_one_letter_code
_entity_poly.pdbx_strand_id
1 'polypeptide(L)'
;MTQKAFDCIPQTAVYQYSSTYGYDDKQIIGDTWLITQDEAIMYFTVSNDSLCIPLNGFNYSQNPPTLNSTTVANFVPKILDSSAFDIPEECKNTT
;
A
#
# COMPACT_ATOMS: atom_id res chain seq x y z
N MET A 1 12.16 6.96 -11.20
CA MET A 1 10.82 7.37 -10.69
C MET A 1 10.45 6.36 -9.62
N THR A 2 10.53 6.74 -8.35
CA THR A 2 10.26 5.83 -7.23
C THR A 2 8.75 5.71 -7.08
N GLN A 3 8.18 4.56 -7.43
CA GLN A 3 6.77 4.27 -7.26
C GLN A 3 6.45 4.36 -5.76
N LYS A 4 5.68 5.37 -5.36
CA LYS A 4 5.15 5.45 -4.00
C LYS A 4 4.15 4.31 -3.85
N ALA A 5 4.44 3.39 -2.93
CA ALA A 5 3.46 2.39 -2.53
C ALA A 5 2.18 3.13 -2.12
N PHE A 6 1.03 2.65 -2.61
CA PHE A 6 -0.35 3.08 -2.27
C PHE A 6 -1.12 4.04 -3.18
N ASP A 7 -0.55 4.63 -4.25
CA ASP A 7 -1.35 5.62 -5.01
C ASP A 7 -2.48 5.00 -5.86
N CYS A 8 -2.30 3.80 -6.45
CA CYS A 8 -3.31 3.02 -7.18
C CYS A 8 -2.77 1.60 -7.50
N ILE A 9 -3.65 0.63 -7.77
CA ILE A 9 -3.25 -0.61 -8.47
C ILE A 9 -2.92 -0.23 -9.93
N PRO A 10 -1.68 -0.43 -10.41
CA PRO A 10 -1.32 -0.04 -11.77
C PRO A 10 -2.00 -0.96 -12.78
N GLN A 11 -2.21 -0.46 -14.00
CA GLN A 11 -2.79 -1.26 -15.09
C GLN A 11 -1.95 -2.49 -15.47
N THR A 12 -0.66 -2.47 -15.15
CA THR A 12 0.26 -3.60 -15.35
C THR A 12 0.11 -4.70 -14.30
N ALA A 13 -0.69 -4.48 -13.26
CA ALA A 13 -0.89 -5.45 -12.20
C ALA A 13 -1.68 -6.67 -12.70
N VAL A 14 -1.30 -7.84 -12.21
CA VAL A 14 -1.94 -9.11 -12.52
C VAL A 14 -2.70 -9.58 -11.30
N TYR A 15 -4.02 -9.71 -11.42
CA TYR A 15 -4.86 -10.31 -10.38
C TYR A 15 -4.33 -11.71 -10.01
N GLN A 16 -4.23 -11.98 -8.70
CA GLN A 16 -3.76 -13.26 -8.19
C GLN A 16 -4.89 -14.07 -7.59
N TYR A 17 -5.52 -13.53 -6.54
CA TYR A 17 -6.56 -14.21 -5.77
C TYR A 17 -7.35 -13.22 -4.91
N SER A 18 -8.47 -13.69 -4.38
CA SER A 18 -9.26 -12.99 -3.37
C SER A 18 -9.10 -13.70 -2.03
N SER A 19 -9.08 -12.93 -0.96
CA SER A 19 -8.87 -13.38 0.41
C SER A 19 -9.93 -12.81 1.34
N THR A 20 -10.39 -13.63 2.28
CA THR A 20 -11.25 -13.20 3.37
C THR A 20 -10.42 -12.89 4.61
N TYR A 21 -10.58 -11.69 5.15
CA TYR A 21 -9.94 -11.22 6.38
C TYR A 21 -10.99 -11.09 7.48
N GLY A 22 -10.73 -11.67 8.66
CA GLY A 22 -11.64 -11.62 9.81
C GLY A 22 -12.34 -12.95 10.07
N TYR A 23 -13.35 -12.91 10.97
CA TYR A 23 -14.06 -14.10 11.45
C TYR A 23 -15.56 -13.81 11.51
N ASP A 24 -16.37 -14.86 11.30
CA ASP A 24 -17.84 -14.83 11.39
C ASP A 24 -18.48 -13.70 10.57
N ASP A 25 -19.25 -12.82 11.20
CA ASP A 25 -19.96 -11.69 10.57
C ASP A 25 -19.08 -10.43 10.40
N LYS A 26 -17.82 -10.48 10.83
CA LYS A 26 -16.86 -9.37 10.76
C LYS A 26 -15.75 -9.71 9.78
N GLN A 27 -16.13 -9.79 8.50
CA GLN A 27 -15.23 -10.14 7.41
C GLN A 27 -15.10 -9.00 6.42
N ILE A 28 -13.89 -8.86 5.87
CA ILE A 28 -13.58 -8.02 4.72
C ILE A 28 -13.03 -8.94 3.64
N ILE A 29 -13.55 -8.82 2.43
CA ILE A 29 -13.01 -9.50 1.25
C ILE A 29 -12.01 -8.55 0.59
N GLY A 30 -10.81 -9.03 0.29
CA GLY A 30 -9.78 -8.26 -0.38
C GLY A 30 -9.18 -8.99 -1.58
N ASP A 31 -8.90 -8.24 -2.64
CA ASP A 31 -8.26 -8.76 -3.84
C ASP A 31 -6.79 -8.44 -3.86
N THR A 32 -5.98 -9.47 -4.14
CA THR A 32 -4.53 -9.38 -4.22
C THR A 32 -4.09 -9.28 -5.67
N TRP A 33 -3.21 -8.32 -5.93
CA TRP A 33 -2.64 -8.01 -7.23
C TRP A 33 -1.12 -8.12 -7.18
N LEU A 34 -0.54 -8.77 -8.17
CA LEU A 34 0.91 -8.86 -8.37
C LEU A 34 1.37 -7.75 -9.31
N ILE A 35 2.43 -7.06 -8.94
CA ILE A 35 3.10 -6.04 -9.75
C ILE A 35 4.58 -6.43 -9.85
N THR A 36 5.11 -6.41 -11.07
CA THR A 36 6.54 -6.61 -11.31
C THR A 36 7.12 -5.32 -11.91
N GLN A 37 8.16 -4.77 -11.28
CA GLN A 37 8.79 -3.52 -11.71
C GLN A 37 10.26 -3.50 -11.31
N ASP A 38 11.16 -3.17 -12.25
CA ASP A 38 12.58 -2.87 -11.99
C ASP A 38 13.28 -3.86 -11.02
N GLU A 39 13.06 -5.17 -11.21
CA GLU A 39 13.56 -6.28 -10.37
C GLU A 39 12.86 -6.53 -9.03
N ALA A 40 11.83 -5.74 -8.71
CA ALA A 40 10.96 -5.94 -7.56
C ALA A 40 9.66 -6.67 -7.94
N ILE A 41 9.20 -7.50 -7.01
CA ILE A 41 7.92 -8.19 -7.02
C ILE A 41 7.11 -7.62 -5.85
N MET A 42 5.92 -7.10 -6.15
CA MET A 42 5.04 -6.53 -5.15
C MET A 42 3.68 -7.21 -5.19
N TYR A 43 3.12 -7.50 -4.02
CA TYR A 43 1.73 -7.91 -3.86
C TYR A 43 0.99 -6.80 -3.12
N PHE A 44 -0.15 -6.38 -3.65
CA PHE A 44 -1.01 -5.41 -3.00
C PHE A 44 -2.42 -5.97 -2.85
N THR A 45 -2.95 -5.87 -1.64
CA THR A 45 -4.33 -6.26 -1.34
C THR A 45 -5.16 -5.01 -1.08
N VAL A 46 -6.28 -4.88 -1.78
CA VAL A 46 -7.29 -3.84 -1.54
C VAL A 46 -8.64 -4.48 -1.20
N SER A 47 -9.55 -3.76 -0.56
CA SER A 47 -10.93 -4.24 -0.40
C SER A 47 -11.58 -4.50 -1.77
N ASN A 48 -12.34 -5.58 -1.86
CA ASN A 48 -13.07 -5.99 -3.08
C ASN A 48 -14.35 -5.16 -3.31
N ASP A 49 -14.69 -4.25 -2.39
CA ASP A 49 -15.78 -3.30 -2.58
C ASP A 49 -15.39 -2.13 -3.50
N SER A 50 -16.37 -1.29 -3.85
CA SER A 50 -16.14 -0.12 -4.72
C SER A 50 -15.18 0.93 -4.14
N LEU A 51 -14.76 0.80 -2.87
CA LEU A 51 -13.89 1.76 -2.21
C LEU A 51 -12.41 1.46 -2.42
N CYS A 52 -12.05 0.22 -2.82
CA CYS A 52 -10.67 -0.20 -3.10
C CYS A 52 -9.69 0.21 -1.99
N ILE A 53 -10.08 0.07 -0.73
CA ILE A 53 -9.31 0.49 0.44
C ILE A 53 -8.06 -0.37 0.54
N PRO A 54 -6.85 0.21 0.65
CA PRO A 54 -5.64 -0.58 0.83
C PRO A 54 -5.70 -1.32 2.17
N LEU A 55 -5.43 -2.63 2.15
CA LEU A 55 -5.43 -3.49 3.33
C LEU A 55 -3.99 -3.85 3.73
N ASN A 56 -3.21 -4.36 2.79
CA ASN A 56 -1.81 -4.72 3.01
C ASN A 56 -1.02 -4.72 1.69
N GLY A 57 0.30 -4.69 1.81
CA GLY A 57 1.21 -4.85 0.68
C GLY A 57 2.53 -5.50 1.10
N PHE A 58 3.11 -6.26 0.18
CA PHE A 58 4.42 -6.89 0.30
C PHE A 58 5.27 -6.44 -0.88
N ASN A 59 6.51 -6.07 -0.62
CA ASN A 59 7.49 -5.74 -1.66
C ASN A 59 8.75 -6.54 -1.41
N TYR A 60 9.12 -7.34 -2.40
CA TYR A 60 10.36 -8.08 -2.45
C TYR A 60 11.24 -7.53 -3.57
N SER A 61 12.39 -6.95 -3.22
CA SER A 61 13.44 -6.58 -4.17
C SER A 61 14.59 -7.57 -4.07
N GLN A 62 15.18 -7.93 -5.21
CA GLN A 62 16.34 -8.84 -5.25
C GLN A 62 17.68 -8.13 -5.11
N ASN A 63 17.76 -6.83 -5.44
CA ASN A 63 19.03 -6.10 -5.49
C ASN A 63 18.91 -4.68 -4.90
N PRO A 64 19.31 -4.47 -3.64
CA PRO A 64 19.70 -5.48 -2.65
C PRO A 64 18.48 -6.31 -2.18
N PRO A 65 18.68 -7.57 -1.73
CA PRO A 65 17.61 -8.40 -1.20
C PRO A 65 16.90 -7.71 -0.03
N THR A 66 15.65 -7.31 -0.24
CA THR A 66 14.86 -6.60 0.76
C THR A 66 13.42 -7.11 0.73
N LEU A 67 12.87 -7.41 1.90
CA LEU A 67 11.45 -7.71 2.06
C LEU A 67 10.83 -6.65 2.96
N ASN A 68 9.91 -5.87 2.40
CA ASN A 68 9.10 -4.92 3.13
C ASN A 68 7.66 -5.41 3.15
N SER A 69 7.00 -5.25 4.29
CA SER A 69 5.56 -5.47 4.41
C SER A 69 4.93 -4.22 5.01
N THR A 70 3.69 -3.95 4.62
CA THR A 70 2.92 -2.84 5.15
C THR A 70 1.49 -3.29 5.34
N THR A 71 0.92 -2.97 6.50
CA THR A 71 -0.48 -3.21 6.82
C THR A 71 -1.12 -1.86 7.08
N VAL A 72 -2.29 -1.63 6.50
CA VAL A 72 -3.04 -0.38 6.68
C VAL A 72 -4.21 -0.66 7.62
N ALA A 73 -4.35 0.20 8.63
CA ALA A 73 -5.46 0.17 9.58
C ALA A 73 -5.95 1.59 9.83
N ASN A 74 -7.22 1.73 10.25
CA ASN A 74 -7.87 3.02 10.51
C ASN A 74 -7.80 4.00 9.32
N PHE A 75 -7.97 3.48 8.10
CA PHE A 75 -7.94 4.28 6.89
C PHE A 75 -9.06 5.32 6.87
N VAL A 76 -8.70 6.57 6.60
CA VAL A 76 -9.63 7.68 6.40
C VAL A 76 -9.32 8.29 5.02
N PRO A 77 -10.29 8.33 4.08
CA PRO A 77 -10.04 8.77 2.70
C PRO A 77 -9.96 10.31 2.56
N LYS A 78 -9.22 10.97 3.46
CA LYS A 78 -8.94 12.42 3.41
C LYS A 78 -7.78 12.77 4.35
N ILE A 79 -7.12 13.88 4.03
CA ILE A 79 -6.19 14.54 4.94
C ILE A 79 -7.01 15.28 6.00
N LEU A 80 -6.75 15.01 7.28
CA LEU A 80 -7.44 15.66 8.41
C LEU A 80 -6.79 16.99 8.79
N ASP A 81 -5.46 17.07 8.69
CA ASP A 81 -4.67 18.25 9.01
C ASP A 81 -3.53 18.37 8.00
N SER A 82 -3.52 19.43 7.19
CA SER A 82 -2.50 19.65 6.17
C SER A 82 -1.18 20.13 6.75
N SER A 83 -1.16 20.65 7.97
CA SER A 83 0.08 21.08 8.63
C SER A 83 1.02 19.92 8.94
N ALA A 84 0.52 18.68 8.92
CA ALA A 84 1.35 17.47 9.01
C ALA A 84 2.40 17.36 7.88
N PHE A 85 2.25 18.12 6.80
CA PHE A 85 3.20 18.20 5.70
C PHE A 85 4.13 19.42 5.77
N ASP A 86 3.96 20.31 6.74
CA ASP A 86 4.84 21.45 6.94
C ASP A 86 6.17 20.98 7.52
N ILE A 87 7.28 21.43 6.92
CA ILE A 87 8.63 21.11 7.42
C ILE A 87 8.86 21.88 8.73
N PRO A 88 9.17 21.19 9.85
CA PRO A 88 9.49 21.85 11.12
C PRO A 88 10.67 22.81 10.98
N GLU A 89 10.65 23.95 11.69
CA GLU A 89 11.72 24.97 11.62
C GLU A 89 13.12 24.40 11.92
N GLU A 90 13.20 23.45 12.86
CA GLU A 90 14.41 22.73 13.22
C GLU A 90 15.04 21.94 12.06
N CYS A 91 14.24 21.51 11.08
CA CYS A 91 14.70 20.80 9.89
C CYS A 91 15.08 21.73 8.73
N LYS A 92 14.80 23.04 8.81
CA LYS A 92 15.04 23.97 7.70
C LYS A 92 16.51 24.39 7.55
N ASN A 93 17.31 24.24 8.62
CA ASN A 93 18.69 24.74 8.66
C ASN A 93 19.77 23.64 8.67
N THR A 94 19.39 22.36 8.53
CA THR A 94 20.35 21.26 8.35
C THR A 94 20.86 21.28 6.91
N THR A 95 21.95 22.02 6.68
CA THR A 95 22.76 21.99 5.46
C THR A 95 23.90 21.00 5.62
#